data_AF-A0A1G8H2U4-F1
#
_entry.id   AF-A0A1G8H2U4-F1
#
_cell.length_a   1.000
_cell.length_b   1.000
_cell.length_c   1.000
_cell.angle_alpha   90.00
_cell.angle_beta   90.00
_cell.angle_gamma   90.00
#
_symmetry.space_group_name_H-M   'P 1'
#
loop_
_entity.id
_entity.type
_entity.pdbx_description
1 polymer ?
#
loop_
_entity_poly.entity_id
_entity_poly.type
_entity_poly.pdbx_seq_one_letter_code
_entity_poly.pdbx_strand_id
1 'polypeptide(L)'
;MHKTKIEKLSELLNSNGFLSTTFVDILDMSQSKEIIEDLVFVVGYNYIDLTEQDNGDIIITAGVVPEDLREVLTIRNKNIDGKLSKRVETTFNTLLDIKRQSNILELYPREMRKNINEEIMKNNNIDSCFFNQIKLRAIC
;
A
#
# COMPACT_ATOMS: atom_id res chain seq x y z
N MET A 1 15.54 -3.35 7.10
CA MET A 1 15.60 -4.51 6.18
C MET A 1 15.49 -4.05 4.71
N HIS A 2 16.18 -4.69 3.76
CA HIS A 2 15.95 -4.45 2.32
C HIS A 2 14.80 -5.34 1.82
N LYS A 3 13.72 -4.70 1.37
CA LYS A 3 12.47 -5.33 0.95
C LYS A 3 12.36 -5.32 -0.58
N THR A 4 11.97 -6.45 -1.14
CA THR A 4 11.92 -6.67 -2.60
C THR A 4 10.54 -7.07 -3.12
N LYS A 5 9.63 -7.46 -2.22
CA LYS A 5 8.29 -7.95 -2.54
C LYS A 5 7.34 -7.71 -1.35
N ILE A 6 6.05 -7.81 -1.63
CA ILE A 6 4.99 -7.83 -0.61
C ILE A 6 4.70 -9.27 -0.17
N GLU A 7 4.35 -9.47 1.09
CA GLU A 7 4.01 -10.78 1.64
C GLU A 7 2.64 -10.76 2.31
N LYS A 8 2.47 -10.00 3.40
CA LYS A 8 1.21 -9.90 4.15
C LYS A 8 0.13 -9.14 3.41
N LEU A 9 0.51 -8.10 2.67
CA LEU A 9 -0.41 -7.43 1.75
C LEU A 9 -0.83 -8.39 0.63
N SER A 10 0.04 -9.26 0.13
CA SER A 10 -0.32 -10.24 -0.90
C SER A 10 -1.33 -11.28 -0.37
N GLU A 11 -1.13 -11.77 0.85
CA GLU A 11 -2.09 -12.64 1.54
C GLU A 11 -3.46 -11.95 1.68
N LEU A 12 -3.47 -10.68 2.10
CA LEU A 12 -4.68 -9.88 2.23
C LEU A 12 -5.38 -9.67 0.87
N LEU A 13 -4.63 -9.26 -0.17
CA LEU A 13 -5.14 -8.99 -1.53
C LEU A 13 -5.80 -10.20 -2.18
N ASN A 14 -5.43 -11.41 -1.77
CA ASN A 14 -5.98 -12.68 -2.28
C ASN A 14 -7.01 -13.30 -1.33
N SER A 15 -7.32 -12.64 -0.21
CA SER A 15 -8.36 -13.08 0.72
C SER A 15 -9.76 -12.79 0.19
N ASN A 16 -10.73 -13.62 0.57
CA ASN A 16 -12.13 -13.45 0.17
C ASN A 16 -12.76 -12.13 0.70
N GLY A 17 -12.21 -11.56 1.77
CA GLY A 17 -12.73 -10.35 2.43
C GLY A 17 -12.13 -9.04 1.94
N PHE A 18 -11.15 -9.07 1.03
CA PHE A 18 -10.40 -7.87 0.65
C PHE A 18 -11.29 -6.76 0.08
N LEU A 19 -12.24 -7.11 -0.79
CA LEU A 19 -13.09 -6.13 -1.49
C LEU A 19 -14.01 -5.33 -0.53
N SER A 20 -14.26 -5.87 0.67
CA SER A 20 -15.01 -5.21 1.75
C SER A 20 -14.12 -4.61 2.83
N THR A 21 -12.79 -4.78 2.75
CA THR A 21 -11.85 -4.28 3.75
C THR A 21 -11.60 -2.79 3.54
N THR A 22 -11.70 -1.99 4.59
CA THR A 22 -11.30 -0.59 4.61
C THR A 22 -9.88 -0.43 5.15
N PHE A 23 -9.27 0.73 4.92
CA PHE A 23 -7.94 1.00 5.46
C PHE A 23 -7.93 1.01 6.99
N VAL A 24 -9.02 1.45 7.63
CA VAL A 24 -9.17 1.43 9.09
C VAL A 24 -9.19 -0.01 9.61
N ASP A 25 -9.85 -0.93 8.91
CA ASP A 25 -9.91 -2.35 9.31
C ASP A 25 -8.51 -2.99 9.35
N ILE A 26 -7.57 -2.55 8.50
CA ILE A 26 -6.18 -3.05 8.53
C ILE A 26 -5.51 -2.71 9.87
N LEU A 27 -5.78 -1.53 10.43
CA LEU A 27 -5.16 -1.09 11.69
C LEU A 27 -5.62 -1.95 12.88
N ASP A 28 -6.75 -2.67 12.73
CA ASP A 28 -7.28 -3.62 13.71
C ASP A 28 -6.77 -5.06 13.52
N MET A 29 -6.09 -5.36 12.41
CA MET A 29 -5.58 -6.70 12.14
C MET A 29 -4.34 -7.03 12.98
N SER A 30 -4.19 -8.31 13.33
CA SER A 30 -2.98 -8.81 14.02
C SER A 30 -1.70 -8.63 13.21
N GLN A 31 -1.81 -8.55 11.89
CA GLN A 31 -0.72 -8.36 10.94
C GLN A 31 -0.63 -6.90 10.42
N SER A 32 -1.22 -5.95 11.15
CA SER A 32 -1.33 -4.56 10.70
C SER A 32 0.04 -3.97 10.35
N LYS A 33 1.05 -4.17 11.20
CA LYS A 33 2.40 -3.62 11.00
C LYS A 33 3.07 -4.16 9.74
N GLU A 34 2.94 -5.45 9.45
CA GLU A 34 3.51 -6.07 8.26
C GLU A 34 2.75 -5.65 6.98
N ILE A 35 1.43 -5.46 7.05
CA ILE A 35 0.64 -4.95 5.93
C ILE A 35 1.01 -3.49 5.63
N ILE A 36 1.16 -2.65 6.66
CA ILE A 36 1.59 -1.26 6.49
C ILE A 36 3.03 -1.20 5.95
N GLU A 37 3.93 -2.06 6.41
CA GLU A 37 5.29 -2.19 5.86
C GLU A 37 5.27 -2.52 4.36
N ASP A 38 4.44 -3.48 3.94
CA ASP A 38 4.25 -3.81 2.53
C ASP A 38 3.70 -2.63 1.73
N LEU A 39 2.76 -1.86 2.28
CA LEU A 39 2.25 -0.65 1.62
C LEU A 39 3.33 0.43 1.48
N VAL A 40 4.20 0.62 2.48
CA VAL A 40 5.35 1.54 2.39
C VAL A 40 6.30 1.12 1.27
N PHE A 41 6.47 -0.19 1.07
CA PHE A 41 7.22 -0.70 -0.06
C PHE A 41 6.57 -0.34 -1.40
N VAL A 42 5.24 -0.52 -1.52
CA VAL A 42 4.52 -0.15 -2.75
C VAL A 42 4.58 1.37 -3.01
N VAL A 43 4.64 2.19 -1.98
CA VAL A 43 4.83 3.66 -2.07
C VAL A 43 6.19 4.06 -2.63
N GLY A 44 7.19 3.17 -2.63
CA GLY A 44 8.47 3.39 -3.33
C GLY A 44 9.73 3.14 -2.50
N TYR A 45 9.59 2.78 -1.23
CA TYR A 45 10.71 2.62 -0.31
C TYR A 45 11.19 1.17 -0.27
N ASN A 46 12.50 0.93 -0.34
CA ASN A 46 13.06 -0.42 -0.36
C ASN A 46 13.75 -0.78 0.95
N TYR A 47 14.20 0.21 1.71
CA TYR A 47 14.79 0.00 3.02
C TYR A 47 13.76 0.43 4.03
N ILE A 48 13.22 -0.53 4.78
CA ILE A 48 12.16 -0.30 5.75
C ILE A 48 12.58 -0.97 7.05
N ASP A 49 12.44 -0.25 8.15
CA ASP A 49 12.69 -0.76 9.48
C ASP A 49 11.51 -0.45 10.41
N LEU A 50 11.19 -1.41 11.27
CA LEU A 50 10.09 -1.36 12.20
C LEU A 50 10.65 -1.43 13.61
N THR A 51 10.37 -0.42 14.42
CA THR A 51 10.77 -0.41 15.83
C THR A 51 9.54 -0.27 16.70
N GLU A 52 9.33 -1.26 17.57
CA GLU A 52 8.31 -1.21 18.61
C GLU A 52 8.89 -0.51 19.84
N GLN A 53 8.22 0.53 20.30
CA GLN A 53 8.60 1.31 21.47
C GLN A 53 7.97 0.71 22.73
N ASP A 54 8.53 0.99 23.90
CA ASP A 54 8.04 0.48 25.19
C ASP A 54 6.59 0.88 25.51
N ASN A 55 6.09 1.96 24.88
CA ASN A 55 4.72 2.44 25.00
C ASN A 55 3.73 1.74 24.04
N GLY A 56 4.20 0.77 23.23
CA GLY A 56 3.41 0.05 22.24
C GLY A 56 3.26 0.79 20.90
N ASP A 57 3.90 1.95 20.72
CA ASP A 57 3.94 2.62 19.41
C ASP A 57 4.84 1.84 18.45
N ILE A 58 4.45 1.78 17.18
CA ILE A 58 5.26 1.20 16.12
C ILE A 58 5.78 2.35 15.25
N ILE A 59 7.10 2.55 15.26
CA ILE A 59 7.76 3.52 14.41
C ILE A 59 8.25 2.82 13.15
N ILE A 60 7.88 3.36 11.99
CA ILE A 60 8.38 2.89 10.69
C ILE A 60 9.34 3.93 10.15
N THR A 61 10.59 3.51 9.95
CA THR A 61 11.58 4.29 9.22
C THR A 61 11.76 3.70 7.83
N ALA A 62 11.88 4.56 6.81
CA ALA A 62 12.01 4.11 5.44
C ALA A 62 12.92 5.03 4.61
N GLY A 63 13.64 4.42 3.67
CA GLY A 63 14.54 5.07 2.71
C GLY A 63 14.53 4.36 1.35
N VAL A 64 14.83 5.11 0.28
CA VAL A 64 15.05 4.52 -1.06
C VAL A 64 16.43 3.84 -1.12
N VAL A 65 17.39 4.40 -0.37
CA VAL A 65 18.76 3.89 -0.15
C VAL A 65 18.97 3.74 1.37
N PRO A 66 19.89 2.86 1.83
CA PRO A 66 20.02 2.57 3.25
C PRO A 66 20.48 3.78 4.08
N GLU A 67 21.19 4.73 3.47
CA GLU A 67 21.68 5.95 4.13
C GLU A 67 20.59 7.02 4.35
N ASP A 68 19.41 6.86 3.73
CA ASP A 68 18.29 7.81 3.82
C ASP A 68 17.11 7.27 4.64
N LEU A 69 17.37 6.36 5.58
CA LEU A 69 16.35 5.90 6.53
C LEU A 69 15.89 7.06 7.42
N ARG A 70 14.62 7.45 7.28
CA ARG A 70 13.99 8.47 8.13
C ARG A 70 12.65 7.96 8.62
N GLU A 71 12.21 8.48 9.76
CA GLU A 71 10.84 8.24 10.21
C GLU A 71 9.84 8.74 9.16
N VAL A 72 8.98 7.82 8.74
CA VAL A 72 7.95 8.08 7.75
C VAL A 72 6.55 7.91 8.31
N LEU A 73 6.38 7.02 9.29
CA LEU A 73 5.10 6.70 9.90
C LEU A 73 5.26 6.32 11.38
N THR A 74 4.19 6.59 12.12
CA THR A 74 3.97 6.06 13.47
C THR A 74 2.60 5.41 13.51
N ILE A 75 2.50 4.19 14.02
CA ILE A 75 1.22 3.54 14.32
C ILE A 75 1.03 3.62 15.84
N ARG A 76 -0.02 4.33 16.27
CA ARG A 76 -0.37 4.51 17.69
C ARG A 76 -1.87 4.34 17.85
N ASN A 77 -2.30 3.47 18.77
CA ASN A 77 -3.71 3.30 19.11
C ASN A 77 -4.63 3.19 17.87
N LYS A 78 -4.22 2.37 16.89
CA LYS A 78 -4.95 2.17 15.62
C LYS A 78 -5.11 3.43 14.76
N ASN A 79 -4.25 4.41 14.95
CA ASN A 79 -4.09 5.55 14.07
C ASN A 79 -2.72 5.49 13.41
N ILE A 80 -2.64 6.02 12.19
CA ILE A 80 -1.40 6.15 11.45
C ILE A 80 -1.10 7.62 11.20
N ASP A 81 0.03 8.07 11.72
CA ASP A 81 0.52 9.44 11.56
C ASP A 81 1.85 9.43 10.80
N GLY A 82 2.26 10.61 10.31
CA GLY A 82 3.56 10.80 9.65
C GLY A 82 3.46 11.23 8.19
N LYS A 83 4.62 11.45 7.57
CA LYS A 83 4.73 12.05 6.22
C LYS A 83 4.15 11.16 5.12
N LEU A 84 4.10 9.84 5.34
CA LEU A 84 3.58 8.89 4.35
C LEU A 84 2.16 8.41 4.62
N SER A 85 1.48 8.85 5.70
CA SER A 85 0.19 8.29 6.13
C SER A 85 -0.83 8.30 4.99
N LYS A 86 -1.04 9.48 4.39
CA LYS A 86 -1.92 9.67 3.24
C LYS A 86 -1.50 8.88 2.00
N ARG A 87 -0.19 8.73 1.75
CA ARG A 87 0.31 7.97 0.59
C ARG A 87 0.04 6.47 0.76
N VAL A 88 0.23 5.94 1.97
CA VAL A 88 -0.07 4.55 2.31
C VAL A 88 -1.56 4.26 2.18
N GLU A 89 -2.41 5.13 2.73
CA GLU A 89 -3.87 5.01 2.58
C GLU A 89 -4.30 5.09 1.11
N THR A 90 -3.78 6.06 0.35
CA THR A 90 -4.07 6.22 -1.09
C THR A 90 -3.63 4.98 -1.88
N THR A 91 -2.49 4.38 -1.50
CA THR A 91 -1.99 3.15 -2.13
C THR A 91 -2.94 1.99 -1.88
N PHE A 92 -3.41 1.82 -0.65
CA PHE A 92 -4.40 0.80 -0.31
C PHE A 92 -5.70 1.00 -1.10
N ASN A 93 -6.26 2.21 -1.12
CA ASN A 93 -7.50 2.51 -1.84
C ASN A 93 -7.37 2.28 -3.35
N THR A 94 -6.22 2.65 -3.92
CA THR A 94 -5.92 2.39 -5.33
C THR A 94 -5.85 0.89 -5.63
N LEU A 95 -5.22 0.09 -4.76
CA LEU A 95 -5.18 -1.37 -4.91
C LEU A 95 -6.58 -2.00 -4.81
N LEU A 96 -7.41 -1.49 -3.89
CA LEU A 96 -8.81 -1.91 -3.76
C LEU A 96 -9.60 -1.62 -5.04
N ASP A 97 -9.47 -0.41 -5.60
CA ASP A 97 -10.14 -0.03 -6.83
C ASP A 97 -9.65 -0.84 -8.04
N ILE A 98 -8.36 -1.17 -8.10
CA ILE A 98 -7.80 -2.09 -9.11
C ILE A 98 -8.41 -3.48 -8.98
N LYS A 99 -8.49 -4.05 -7.76
CA LYS A 99 -9.04 -5.38 -7.52
C LYS A 99 -10.55 -5.47 -7.74
N ARG A 100 -11.27 -4.36 -7.57
CA ARG A 100 -12.71 -4.26 -7.89
C ARG A 100 -12.97 -4.33 -9.38
N GLN A 101 -12.00 -3.98 -10.22
CA GLN A 101 -12.11 -4.21 -11.64
C GLN A 101 -12.10 -5.71 -11.89
N SER A 102 -13.11 -6.20 -12.59
CA SER A 102 -13.32 -7.63 -12.81
C SER A 102 -12.06 -8.34 -13.32
N ASN A 103 -11.87 -9.60 -12.91
CA ASN A 103 -10.76 -10.48 -13.34
C ASN A 103 -10.67 -10.67 -14.86
N ILE A 104 -11.64 -10.18 -15.65
CA ILE A 104 -11.63 -10.17 -17.12
C ILE A 104 -11.06 -8.88 -17.74
N LEU A 105 -10.45 -7.99 -16.95
CA LEU A 105 -9.81 -6.77 -17.44
C LEU A 105 -8.86 -7.02 -18.62
N GLU A 106 -8.15 -8.16 -18.62
CA GLU A 106 -7.26 -8.56 -19.71
C GLU A 106 -7.99 -8.84 -21.03
N LEU A 107 -9.27 -9.23 -20.95
CA LEU A 107 -10.16 -9.45 -22.09
C LEU A 107 -10.75 -8.14 -22.63
N TYR A 108 -10.63 -7.03 -21.89
CA TYR A 108 -11.14 -5.74 -22.33
C TYR A 108 -10.26 -5.12 -23.42
N PRO A 109 -10.87 -4.41 -24.38
CA PRO A 109 -10.14 -3.60 -25.35
C PRO A 109 -9.18 -2.62 -24.66
N ARG A 110 -8.07 -2.29 -25.34
CA ARG A 110 -7.03 -1.39 -24.82
C ARG A 110 -7.60 -0.04 -24.37
N GLU A 111 -8.54 0.52 -25.12
CA GLU A 111 -9.19 1.80 -24.80
C GLU A 111 -10.01 1.72 -23.51
N MET A 112 -10.78 0.64 -23.33
CA MET A 112 -11.57 0.45 -22.12
C MET A 112 -10.68 0.27 -20.89
N ARG A 113 -9.59 -0.50 -21.00
CA ARG A 113 -8.57 -0.59 -19.94
C ARG A 113 -7.95 0.76 -19.61
N LYS A 114 -7.69 1.59 -20.62
CA LYS A 114 -7.15 2.93 -20.43
C LYS A 114 -8.14 3.81 -19.66
N ASN A 115 -9.41 3.83 -20.07
CA ASN A 115 -10.45 4.60 -19.39
C ASN A 115 -10.64 4.16 -17.93
N ILE A 116 -10.64 2.86 -17.65
CA ILE A 116 -10.71 2.33 -16.28
C ILE A 116 -9.53 2.80 -15.44
N ASN A 117 -8.29 2.69 -15.96
CA ASN A 117 -7.12 3.18 -15.23
C ASN A 117 -7.19 4.69 -14.99
N GLU A 118 -7.65 5.47 -15.97
CA GLU A 118 -7.85 6.92 -15.84
C GLU A 118 -8.89 7.26 -14.77
N GLU A 119 -9.97 6.48 -14.69
CA GLU A 119 -10.98 6.63 -13.65
C GLU A 119 -10.43 6.33 -12.26
N ILE A 120 -9.69 5.23 -12.10
CA ILE A 120 -9.04 4.89 -10.83
C ILE A 120 -8.06 5.99 -10.40
N MET A 121 -7.22 6.47 -11.33
CA MET A 121 -6.27 7.55 -11.07
C MET A 121 -6.97 8.83 -10.64
N LYS A 122 -8.06 9.19 -11.32
CA LYS A 122 -8.88 10.36 -10.98
C LYS A 122 -9.55 10.22 -9.61
N ASN A 123 -10.13 9.07 -9.31
CA ASN A 123 -10.82 8.81 -8.04
C ASN A 123 -9.86 8.87 -6.84
N ASN A 124 -8.62 8.42 -7.02
CA ASN A 124 -7.60 8.44 -5.98
C ASN A 124 -6.74 9.72 -5.99
N ASN A 125 -6.97 10.64 -6.94
CA ASN A 125 -6.19 11.87 -7.14
C ASN A 125 -4.67 11.60 -7.25
N ILE A 126 -4.29 10.67 -8.13
CA ILE A 126 -2.91 10.26 -8.38
C ILE A 126 -2.53 10.40 -9.86
N ASP A 127 -1.24 10.56 -10.13
CA ASP A 127 -0.71 10.60 -11.49
C ASP A 127 -0.40 9.19 -12.03
N SER A 128 -0.06 9.13 -13.32
CA SER A 128 0.28 7.89 -14.01
C SER A 128 1.59 7.26 -13.52
N CYS A 129 2.52 8.05 -13.00
CA CYS A 129 3.79 7.54 -12.48
C CYS A 129 3.54 6.73 -11.20
N PHE A 130 2.79 7.30 -10.27
CA PHE A 130 2.44 6.65 -9.02
C PHE A 130 1.53 5.43 -9.24
N PHE A 131 0.53 5.54 -10.13
CA PHE A 131 -0.32 4.41 -10.49
C PHE A 131 0.47 3.23 -11.08
N ASN A 132 1.40 3.50 -12.00
CA ASN A 132 2.26 2.46 -12.57
C ASN A 132 3.18 1.85 -11.52
N GLN A 133 3.71 2.63 -10.58
CA GLN A 133 4.51 2.12 -9.48
C GLN A 133 3.71 1.14 -8.61
N ILE A 134 2.48 1.49 -8.25
CA ILE A 134 1.58 0.61 -7.48
C ILE A 134 1.40 -0.72 -8.20
N LYS A 135 1.06 -0.68 -9.49
CA LYS A 135 0.87 -1.89 -10.31
C LYS A 135 2.13 -2.75 -10.38
N LEU A 136 3.29 -2.14 -10.60
CA LEU A 136 4.55 -2.87 -10.72
C LEU A 136 4.94 -3.54 -9.39
N ARG A 137 4.78 -2.84 -8.26
CA ARG A 137 5.24 -3.33 -6.95
C ARG A 137 4.26 -4.28 -6.25
N ALA A 138 2.98 -4.23 -6.59
CA ALA A 138 1.96 -5.11 -5.99
C ALA A 138 1.79 -6.44 -6.74
N ILE A 139 2.36 -6.58 -7.93
CA ILE A 139 2.26 -7.78 -8.79
C ILE A 139 3.56 -8.62 -8.77
N CYS A 140 4.68 -8.06 -8.27
CA CYS A 140 5.97 -8.75 -8.14
C CYS A 140 6.11 -9.56 -6.84
#